data_AF-A0A7J4QSG2-F1
#
_entry.id   AF-A0A7J4QSG2-F1
#
_cell.length_a   1.000
_cell.length_b   1.000
_cell.length_c   1.000
_cell.angle_alpha   90.00
_cell.angle_beta   90.00
_cell.angle_gamma   90.00
#
_symmetry.space_group_name_H-M   'P 1'
#
loop_
_entity.id
_entity.type
_entity.pdbx_description
1 polymer ?
#
loop_
_entity_poly.entity_id
_entity_poly.type
_entity_poly.pdbx_seq_one_letter_code
_entity_poly.pdbx_strand_id
1 'polypeptide(L)'
;DKEIHAHFTSFRGIGPWTSEMVCIFALLRPDVFSIGDIGLIKAVQILDPTAESKDDVLRVSKRWAPYRTAASWYLWRMLDPVPVEY
;
A
#
# COMPACT_ATOMS: atom_id res chain seq x y z
N ASP A 1 5.38 -7.32 -10.80
CA ASP A 1 4.15 -7.23 -10.00
C ASP A 1 2.87 -7.47 -10.79
N LYS A 2 2.69 -6.86 -11.97
CA LYS A 2 1.44 -6.99 -12.75
C LYS A 2 1.01 -8.44 -13.07
N GLU A 3 1.94 -9.30 -13.46
CA GLU A 3 1.64 -10.72 -13.76
C GLU A 3 1.25 -11.51 -12.50
N ILE A 4 1.96 -11.29 -11.40
CA ILE A 4 1.65 -11.89 -10.08
C ILE A 4 0.26 -11.43 -9.64
N HIS A 5 -0.02 -10.14 -9.80
CA HIS A 5 -1.31 -9.59 -9.46
C HIS A 5 -2.44 -10.25 -10.26
N ALA A 6 -2.28 -10.31 -11.59
CA ALA A 6 -3.25 -10.93 -12.49
C ALA A 6 -3.48 -12.41 -12.14
N HIS A 7 -2.41 -13.15 -11.85
CA HIS A 7 -2.49 -14.55 -11.45
C HIS A 7 -3.34 -14.72 -10.18
N PHE A 8 -3.05 -13.97 -9.12
CA PHE A 8 -3.80 -14.07 -7.87
C PHE A 8 -5.25 -13.61 -8.01
N THR A 9 -5.53 -12.54 -8.76
CA THR A 9 -6.90 -12.06 -8.98
C THR A 9 -7.76 -13.01 -9.83
N SER A 10 -7.14 -14.02 -10.48
CA SER A 10 -7.89 -15.04 -11.22
C SER A 10 -8.64 -16.03 -10.31
N PHE A 11 -8.21 -16.17 -9.06
CA PHE A 11 -8.87 -17.05 -8.09
C PHE A 11 -10.12 -16.39 -7.50
N ARG A 12 -11.23 -17.13 -7.47
CA ARG A 12 -12.49 -16.67 -6.87
C ARG A 12 -12.27 -16.35 -5.39
N GLY A 13 -12.57 -15.11 -5.00
CA GLY A 13 -12.42 -14.62 -3.63
C GLY A 13 -11.14 -13.81 -3.36
N ILE A 14 -10.20 -13.75 -4.31
CA ILE A 14 -9.00 -12.90 -4.21
C ILE A 14 -9.22 -11.61 -5.01
N GLY A 15 -9.38 -10.51 -4.28
CA GLY A 15 -9.45 -9.17 -4.88
C GLY A 15 -8.08 -8.50 -5.05
N PRO A 16 -8.04 -7.31 -5.69
CA PRO A 16 -6.80 -6.56 -5.89
C PRO A 16 -6.03 -6.29 -4.59
N TRP A 17 -6.74 -5.86 -3.54
CA TRP A 17 -6.14 -5.59 -2.22
C TRP A 17 -5.49 -6.85 -1.62
N THR A 18 -6.18 -7.99 -1.63
CA THR A 18 -5.65 -9.25 -1.09
C THR A 18 -4.39 -9.68 -1.85
N SER A 19 -4.40 -9.56 -3.18
CA SER A 19 -3.25 -9.85 -4.03
C SER A 19 -2.04 -8.95 -3.70
N GLU A 20 -2.28 -7.66 -3.44
CA GLU A 20 -1.24 -6.71 -3.03
C GLU A 20 -0.69 -7.04 -1.63
N MET A 21 -1.54 -7.44 -0.68
CA MET A 21 -1.09 -7.89 0.65
C MET A 21 -0.20 -9.13 0.56
N VAL A 22 -0.53 -10.10 -0.30
CA VAL A 22 0.32 -11.26 -0.57
C VAL A 22 1.67 -10.82 -1.15
N CYS A 23 1.68 -9.85 -2.07
CA CYS A 23 2.92 -9.33 -2.62
C CYS A 23 3.81 -8.68 -1.55
N ILE A 24 3.22 -7.95 -0.60
CA ILE A 24 3.94 -7.27 0.49
C ILE A 24 4.47 -8.26 1.52
N PHE A 25 3.61 -9.11 2.09
CA PHE A 25 3.94 -9.90 3.28
C PHE A 25 4.50 -11.29 2.96
N ALA A 26 4.06 -11.94 1.87
CA ALA A 26 4.50 -13.30 1.54
C ALA A 26 5.63 -13.31 0.50
N LEU A 27 5.55 -12.43 -0.50
CA LEU A 27 6.53 -12.38 -1.59
C LEU A 27 7.60 -11.29 -1.41
N LEU A 28 7.52 -10.50 -0.34
CA LEU A 28 8.49 -9.47 0.04
C LEU A 28 8.84 -8.52 -1.11
N ARG A 29 7.85 -8.18 -1.93
CA ARG A 29 8.04 -7.31 -3.09
C ARG A 29 8.31 -5.89 -2.60
N PRO A 30 9.42 -5.24 -3.01
CA PRO A 30 9.81 -3.94 -2.45
C PRO A 30 8.96 -2.76 -2.93
N ASP A 31 8.30 -2.89 -4.09
CA ASP A 31 7.69 -1.77 -4.80
C ASP A 31 6.16 -1.86 -4.97
N VAL A 32 5.45 -2.18 -3.89
CA VAL A 32 3.99 -2.34 -3.87
C VAL A 32 3.35 -1.20 -3.06
N PHE A 33 2.28 -0.63 -3.60
CA PHE A 33 1.43 0.33 -2.89
C PHE A 33 -0.03 -0.01 -3.17
N SER A 34 -0.81 -0.28 -2.12
CA SER A 34 -2.21 -0.68 -2.26
C SER A 34 -3.14 0.53 -2.20
N ILE A 35 -3.66 0.96 -3.35
CA ILE A 35 -4.68 2.04 -3.40
C ILE A 35 -6.06 1.58 -2.93
N GLY A 36 -6.24 0.27 -2.72
CA GLY A 36 -7.44 -0.28 -2.08
C GLY A 36 -7.43 -0.15 -0.55
N ASP A 37 -6.27 0.14 0.04
CA ASP A 37 -6.10 0.19 1.49
C ASP A 37 -6.53 1.55 2.06
N ILE A 38 -7.63 1.55 2.82
CA ILE A 38 -8.17 2.77 3.45
C ILE A 38 -7.18 3.39 4.44
N GLY A 39 -6.38 2.56 5.12
CA GLY A 39 -5.33 3.03 6.02
C GLY A 39 -4.27 3.81 5.25
N LEU A 40 -3.72 3.24 4.16
CA LEU A 40 -2.73 3.92 3.34
C LEU A 40 -3.28 5.23 2.75
N ILE A 41 -4.50 5.24 2.22
CA ILE A 41 -5.13 6.47 1.70
C ILE A 41 -5.16 7.56 2.79
N LYS A 42 -5.67 7.23 3.98
CA LYS A 42 -5.75 8.18 5.10
C LYS A 42 -4.38 8.66 5.55
N ALA A 43 -3.40 7.75 5.64
CA ALA A 43 -2.04 8.08 6.02
C ALA A 43 -1.40 9.06 5.01
N VAL A 44 -1.58 8.83 3.71
CA VAL A 44 -1.09 9.76 2.69
C VAL A 44 -1.79 11.11 2.77
N GLN A 45 -3.10 11.15 3.03
CA GLN A 45 -3.86 12.39 3.19
C GLN A 45 -3.45 13.19 4.43
N ILE A 46 -3.02 12.53 5.50
CA ILE A 46 -2.44 13.20 6.67
C ILE A 46 -1.08 13.82 6.32
N LEU A 47 -0.26 13.10 5.56
CA LEU A 47 1.09 13.55 5.18
C LEU A 47 1.05 14.68 4.13
N ASP A 48 0.15 14.57 3.16
CA ASP A 48 -0.08 15.55 2.11
C ASP A 48 -1.59 15.88 2.05
N PRO A 49 -2.03 16.91 2.81
CA PRO A 49 -3.44 17.32 2.84
C PRO A 49 -4.01 17.75 1.49
N THR A 50 -3.17 17.99 0.47
CA THR A 50 -3.62 18.31 -0.88
C THR A 50 -4.04 17.07 -1.69
N ALA A 51 -3.80 15.86 -1.17
CA ALA A 51 -4.11 14.61 -1.84
C ALA A 51 -5.57 14.16 -1.64
N GLU A 52 -6.53 14.92 -2.16
CA GLU A 52 -7.96 14.66 -1.95
C GLU A 52 -8.48 13.43 -2.70
N SER A 53 -7.90 13.12 -3.87
CA SER A 53 -8.31 11.99 -4.71
C SER A 53 -7.40 10.76 -4.59
N LYS A 54 -7.90 9.59 -5.01
CA LYS A 54 -7.07 8.37 -5.12
C LYS A 54 -5.91 8.55 -6.11
N ASP A 55 -6.11 9.33 -7.16
CA ASP A 55 -5.06 9.61 -8.14
C ASP A 55 -3.96 10.49 -7.56
N ASP A 56 -4.32 11.44 -6.68
CA ASP A 56 -3.33 12.22 -5.94
C ASP A 56 -2.54 11.37 -4.97
N VAL A 57 -3.20 10.47 -4.24
CA VAL A 57 -2.53 9.51 -3.37
C VAL A 57 -1.55 8.63 -4.15
N LEU A 58 -1.95 8.15 -5.33
CA LEU A 58 -1.07 7.42 -6.25
C LEU A 58 0.09 8.29 -6.77
N ARG A 59 -0.14 9.59 -7.01
CA ARG A 59 0.91 10.53 -7.43
C ARG A 59 1.93 10.75 -6.32
N VAL A 60 1.48 10.91 -5.07
CA VAL A 60 2.37 11.05 -3.91
C VAL A 60 3.17 9.76 -3.70
N SER A 61 2.53 8.58 -3.83
CA SER A 61 3.21 7.31 -3.57
C SER A 61 4.34 6.99 -4.54
N LYS A 62 4.32 7.54 -5.76
CA LYS A 62 5.43 7.42 -6.72
C LYS A 62 6.76 7.97 -6.20
N ARG A 63 6.74 8.91 -5.24
CA ARG A 63 7.97 9.48 -4.64
C ARG A 63 8.78 8.46 -3.85
N TRP A 64 8.15 7.38 -3.39
CA TRP A 64 8.81 6.31 -2.62
C TRP A 64 9.26 5.13 -3.46
N ALA A 65 9.08 5.17 -4.78
CA ALA A 65 9.63 4.13 -5.65
C ALA A 65 11.18 4.14 -5.58
N PRO A 66 11.85 2.98 -5.59
CA PRO A 66 11.32 1.63 -5.79
C PRO A 66 10.97 0.88 -4.48
N TYR A 67 10.81 1.58 -3.36
CA TYR A 67 10.59 1.01 -2.02
C TYR A 67 9.22 1.39 -1.44
N ARG A 68 8.19 1.44 -2.28
CA ARG A 68 6.82 1.81 -1.85
C ARG A 68 6.25 0.87 -0.78
N THR A 69 6.70 -0.37 -0.72
CA THR A 69 6.33 -1.30 0.33
C THR A 69 6.83 -0.80 1.69
N ALA A 70 8.10 -0.40 1.78
CA ALA A 70 8.66 0.14 3.02
C ALA A 70 7.93 1.41 3.47
N ALA A 71 7.59 2.31 2.53
CA ALA A 71 6.76 3.48 2.85
C ALA A 71 5.39 3.08 3.42
N SER A 72 4.74 2.07 2.86
CA SER A 72 3.46 1.55 3.35
C SER A 72 3.55 1.07 4.81
N TRP A 73 4.66 0.42 5.19
CA TRP A 73 4.93 0.04 6.59
C TRP A 73 4.95 1.24 7.53
N TYR A 74 5.68 2.30 7.17
CA TYR A 74 5.73 3.53 7.98
C TYR A 74 4.38 4.24 8.03
N LEU A 75 3.62 4.26 6.93
CA LEU A 75 2.29 4.86 6.86
C LEU A 75 1.30 4.14 7.78
N TRP A 76 1.30 2.80 7.80
CA TRP A 76 0.49 2.04 8.76
C TRP A 76 0.92 2.31 10.19
N ARG A 77 2.23 2.38 10.46
CA ARG A 77 2.79 2.70 11.79
C ARG A 77 2.35 4.07 12.28
N MET A 78 2.29 5.05 11.40
CA MET A 78 1.86 6.42 11.72
C MET A 78 0.41 6.48 12.19
N LEU A 79 -0.44 5.56 11.73
CA LEU A 79 -1.85 5.48 12.13
C LEU A 79 -2.08 4.67 13.42
N ASP A 80 -1.10 3.87 13.83
CA ASP A 80 -1.21 3.02 15.01
C ASP A 80 -1.12 3.87 16.29
N PRO A 81 -2.17 3.91 17.13
CA PRO A 81 -2.15 4.69 18.36
C PRO A 81 -1.19 4.13 19.42
N VAL A 82 -0.73 2.88 19.26
CA VAL A 82 0.15 2.22 20.23
C VAL A 82 1.57 2.12 19.66
N PRO A 83 2.61 2.62 20.37
CA PRO A 83 4.00 2.34 20.03
C PRO A 83 4.27 0.83 20.07
N VAL A 84 4.88 0.29 19.02
CA VAL A 84 5.36 -1.10 18.96
C VAL A 84 6.78 -1.05 19.47
N GLU A 85 6.98 -1.73 20.58
CA GLU A 85 8.30 -1.98 21.13
C GLU A 85 8.97 -3.09 20.31
N TYR A 86 10.21 -2.85 19.88
CA TYR A 86 11.06 -3.79 19.15
C TYR A 86 12.13 -4.35 20.09
#